data_AF-A0A2H6HCG6-F1
#
_entry.id   AF-A0A2H6HCG6-F1
#
_cell.length_a   1.000
_cell.length_b   1.000
_cell.length_c   1.000
_cell.angle_alpha   90.00
_cell.angle_beta   90.00
_cell.angle_gamma   90.00
#
_symmetry.space_group_name_H-M   'P 1'
#
loop_
_entity.id
_entity.type
_entity.pdbx_description
1 polymer ?
#
loop_
_entity_poly.entity_id
_entity_poly.type
_entity_poly.pdbx_seq_one_letter_code
_entity_poly.pdbx_strand_id
1 'polypeptide(L)'
;MVGAGILVLIGAVGALNALADTLFPAESVASAIVAEFGATAPFLLKIRVLHPLIAIVGGVGIVAIVRYLDVGMFAAARKRGWIVVGVIGLQFAVGLLNIALLTPVEIQVVHLVIADLLWIAYLFYAFTGTERRVAENRIEVPV
;
A
#
# COMPACT_ATOMS: atom_id res chain seq x y z
N MET A 1 9.16 11.29 -3.29
CA MET A 1 9.02 11.36 -1.82
C MET A 1 7.59 11.17 -1.34
N VAL A 2 6.59 11.90 -1.87
CA VAL A 2 5.19 11.79 -1.41
C VAL A 2 4.65 10.35 -1.43
N GLY A 3 4.74 9.63 -2.56
CA GLY A 3 4.21 8.26 -2.63
C GLY A 3 4.93 7.25 -1.71
N ALA A 4 6.23 7.43 -1.45
CA ALA A 4 6.94 6.62 -0.45
C ALA A 4 6.40 6.87 0.96
N GLY A 5 6.12 8.13 1.31
CA GLY A 5 5.49 8.49 2.58
C GLY A 5 4.09 7.87 2.75
N ILE A 6 3.30 7.85 1.67
CA ILE A 6 2.00 7.17 1.65
C ILE A 6 2.15 5.67 1.92
N LEU A 7 3.08 5.00 1.24
CA LEU A 7 3.32 3.55 1.44
C LEU A 7 3.77 3.24 2.87
N VAL A 8 4.65 4.05 3.46
CA VAL A 8 5.09 3.89 4.85
C VAL A 8 3.92 4.04 5.82
N LEU A 9 3.04 5.04 5.62
CA LEU A 9 1.86 5.23 6.45
C LEU A 9 0.90 4.03 6.35
N ILE A 10 0.60 3.57 5.14
CA ILE A 10 -0.25 2.39 4.94
C ILE A 10 0.35 1.16 5.64
N GLY A 11 1.65 0.91 5.44
CA GLY A 11 2.36 -0.22 6.03
C GLY A 11 2.38 -0.18 7.56
N ALA A 12 2.62 0.99 8.16
CA ALA A 12 2.60 1.16 9.61
C ALA A 12 1.23 0.85 10.21
N VAL A 13 0.16 1.40 9.63
CA VAL A 13 -1.22 1.12 10.09
C VAL A 13 -1.60 -0.34 9.83
N GLY A 14 -1.15 -0.92 8.71
CA GLY A 14 -1.36 -2.35 8.40
C GLY A 14 -0.66 -3.29 9.38
N ALA A 15 0.56 -2.97 9.81
CA ALA A 15 1.27 -3.75 10.83
C ALA A 15 0.56 -3.69 12.19
N LEU A 16 0.04 -2.52 12.57
CA LEU A 16 -0.80 -2.39 13.77
C LEU A 16 -2.08 -3.22 13.64
N ASN A 17 -2.67 -3.29 12.45
CA ASN A 17 -3.84 -4.13 12.18
C ASN A 17 -3.53 -5.62 12.35
N ALA A 18 -2.44 -6.12 11.77
CA ALA A 18 -2.00 -7.50 11.93
C ALA A 18 -1.73 -7.87 13.40
N LEU A 19 -1.14 -6.94 14.16
CA LEU A 19 -0.98 -7.09 15.61
C LEU A 19 -2.34 -7.16 16.32
N ALA A 20 -3.30 -6.32 15.93
CA ALA A 20 -4.66 -6.37 16.45
C ALA A 20 -5.29 -7.73 16.20
N ASP A 21 -5.23 -8.24 14.97
CA ASP A 21 -5.79 -9.52 14.50
C ASP A 21 -5.25 -10.70 15.30
N THR A 22 -3.97 -10.64 15.68
CA THR A 22 -3.32 -11.65 16.52
C THR A 22 -3.78 -11.59 17.98
N LEU A 23 -3.90 -10.38 18.56
CA LEU A 23 -4.25 -10.20 19.97
C LEU A 23 -5.75 -10.37 20.27
N PHE A 24 -6.61 -10.08 19.30
CA PHE A 24 -8.07 -10.04 19.46
C PHE A 24 -8.76 -10.79 18.30
N PRO A 25 -8.58 -12.12 18.19
CA PRO A 25 -9.16 -12.89 17.09
C PRO A 25 -10.69 -12.80 17.09
N ALA A 26 -11.30 -12.79 15.90
CA ALA A 26 -12.74 -12.73 15.73
C ALA A 26 -13.29 -14.05 15.19
N GLU A 27 -14.48 -14.44 15.63
CA GLU A 27 -15.16 -15.67 15.17
C GLU A 27 -15.89 -15.46 13.84
N SER A 28 -16.21 -14.21 13.50
CA SER A 28 -16.87 -13.83 12.26
C SER A 28 -16.57 -12.38 11.88
N VAL A 29 -16.75 -12.04 10.61
CA VAL A 29 -16.61 -10.65 10.12
C VAL A 29 -17.64 -9.73 10.80
N ALA A 30 -18.86 -10.21 11.02
CA ALA A 30 -19.90 -9.44 11.71
C ALA A 30 -19.51 -9.14 13.16
N SER A 31 -18.99 -10.12 13.89
CA SER A 31 -18.49 -9.90 15.26
C SER A 31 -17.30 -8.95 15.31
N ALA A 32 -16.40 -8.99 14.30
CA ALA A 32 -15.27 -8.08 14.20
C ALA A 32 -15.75 -6.63 14.07
N ILE A 33 -16.66 -6.36 13.13
CA ILE A 33 -17.23 -5.02 12.92
C ILE A 33 -17.88 -4.50 14.21
N VAL A 34 -18.72 -5.31 14.88
CA VAL A 34 -19.35 -4.88 16.14
C VAL A 34 -18.31 -4.55 17.21
N ALA A 35 -17.24 -5.34 17.32
CA ALA A 35 -16.17 -5.11 18.29
C ALA A 35 -15.37 -3.83 17.98
N GLU A 36 -15.11 -3.54 16.70
CA GLU A 36 -14.38 -2.35 16.26
C GLU A 36 -15.09 -1.03 16.62
N PHE A 37 -16.42 -1.02 16.65
CA PHE A 37 -17.22 0.16 17.01
C PHE A 37 -17.66 0.20 18.48
N GLY A 38 -17.23 -0.75 19.30
CA GLY A 38 -17.55 -0.77 20.73
C GLY A 38 -17.02 0.47 21.47
N ALA A 39 -17.85 1.09 22.31
CA ALA A 39 -17.47 2.28 23.08
C ALA A 39 -16.24 2.02 23.98
N THR A 40 -16.21 0.85 24.62
CA THR A 40 -15.14 0.37 25.50
C THR A 40 -14.09 -0.49 24.79
N ALA A 41 -14.15 -0.60 23.46
CA ALA A 41 -13.20 -1.43 22.71
C ALA A 41 -11.76 -0.89 22.86
N PRO A 42 -10.76 -1.78 23.01
CA PRO A 42 -9.36 -1.40 22.96
C PRO A 42 -9.05 -0.56 21.72
N PHE A 43 -8.19 0.45 21.88
CA PHE A 43 -7.82 1.34 20.78
C PHE A 43 -7.33 0.58 19.54
N LEU A 44 -6.60 -0.52 19.74
CA LEU A 44 -6.04 -1.33 18.66
C LEU A 44 -7.13 -1.96 17.76
N LEU A 45 -8.31 -2.31 18.30
CA LEU A 45 -9.44 -2.76 17.48
C LEU A 45 -9.98 -1.62 16.59
N LYS A 46 -10.00 -0.39 17.09
CA LYS A 46 -10.47 0.77 16.32
C LYS A 46 -9.54 1.11 15.15
N ILE A 47 -8.27 0.69 15.20
CA ILE A 47 -7.34 0.89 14.08
C ILE A 47 -7.70 -0.01 12.88
N ARG A 48 -8.39 -1.14 13.10
CA ARG A 48 -8.69 -2.08 12.03
C ARG A 48 -9.49 -1.47 10.90
N VAL A 49 -10.47 -0.64 11.23
CA VAL A 49 -11.27 0.09 10.22
C VAL A 49 -10.46 1.16 9.49
N LEU A 50 -9.39 1.68 10.09
CA LEU A 50 -8.58 2.75 9.49
C LEU A 50 -7.67 2.23 8.38
N HIS A 51 -7.09 1.03 8.53
CA HIS A 51 -6.17 0.50 7.51
C HIS A 51 -6.81 0.40 6.12
N PRO A 52 -7.98 -0.23 5.92
CA PRO A 52 -8.64 -0.30 4.62
C PRO A 52 -8.92 1.09 4.03
N LEU A 53 -9.37 2.05 4.84
CA LEU A 53 -9.65 3.41 4.36
C LEU A 53 -8.38 4.12 3.88
N ILE A 54 -7.30 4.04 4.67
CA ILE A 54 -6.00 4.62 4.33
C ILE A 54 -5.39 3.91 3.12
N ALA A 55 -5.54 2.58 3.02
CA ALA A 55 -5.05 1.78 1.91
C ALA A 55 -5.79 2.12 0.60
N ILE A 56 -7.11 2.32 0.63
CA ILE A 56 -7.90 2.72 -0.54
C ILE A 56 -7.47 4.10 -1.02
N VAL A 57 -7.51 5.10 -0.13
CA VAL A 57 -7.16 6.49 -0.48
C VAL A 57 -5.71 6.60 -0.93
N GLY A 58 -4.79 6.01 -0.17
CA GLY A 58 -3.38 6.03 -0.49
C GLY A 58 -3.03 5.24 -1.75
N GLY A 59 -3.66 4.08 -1.96
CA GLY A 59 -3.50 3.27 -3.17
C GLY A 59 -3.96 4.03 -4.42
N VAL A 60 -5.16 4.62 -4.40
CA VAL A 60 -5.65 5.48 -5.48
C VAL A 60 -4.71 6.67 -5.72
N GLY A 61 -4.26 7.31 -4.65
CA GLY A 61 -3.29 8.42 -4.73
C GLY A 61 -1.97 8.00 -5.40
N ILE A 62 -1.44 6.83 -5.06
CA ILE A 62 -0.22 6.30 -5.69
C ILE A 62 -0.46 5.99 -7.16
N VAL A 63 -1.59 5.36 -7.51
CA VAL A 63 -1.94 5.11 -8.92
C VAL A 63 -1.99 6.44 -9.70
N ALA A 64 -2.64 7.47 -9.15
CA ALA A 64 -2.71 8.79 -9.78
C ALA A 64 -1.31 9.41 -9.97
N ILE A 65 -0.45 9.37 -8.94
CA ILE A 65 0.93 9.85 -9.00
C ILE A 65 1.71 9.12 -10.10
N VAL A 66 1.66 7.78 -10.12
CA VAL A 66 2.37 6.96 -11.11
C VAL A 66 1.87 7.29 -12.52
N ARG A 67 0.56 7.36 -12.74
CA ARG A 67 -0.02 7.66 -14.05
C ARG A 67 0.32 9.07 -14.54
N TYR A 68 0.35 10.05 -13.65
CA TYR A 68 0.78 11.40 -13.96
C TYR A 68 2.27 11.46 -14.36
N LEU A 69 3.13 10.77 -13.61
CA LEU A 69 4.57 10.76 -13.87
C LEU A 69 4.96 9.90 -15.09
N ASP A 70 4.14 8.91 -15.46
CA ASP A 70 4.33 8.08 -16.65
C ASP A 70 4.21 8.88 -17.97
N VAL A 71 3.63 10.08 -17.94
CA VAL A 71 3.49 10.96 -19.10
C VAL A 71 4.88 11.37 -19.61
N GLY A 72 5.16 11.07 -20.88
CA GLY A 72 6.46 11.33 -21.51
C GLY A 72 7.58 10.37 -21.11
N MET A 73 7.31 9.32 -20.33
CA MET A 73 8.31 8.27 -20.05
C MET A 73 8.44 7.28 -21.21
N PHE A 74 9.67 6.77 -21.40
CA PHE A 74 9.96 5.66 -22.32
C PHE A 74 9.31 4.36 -21.84
N ALA A 75 9.11 3.42 -22.78
CA ALA A 75 8.30 2.21 -22.57
C ALA A 75 8.76 1.35 -21.37
N ALA A 76 10.08 1.18 -21.18
CA ALA A 76 10.60 0.38 -20.08
C ALA A 76 10.33 0.99 -18.68
N ALA A 77 10.36 2.33 -18.55
CA ALA A 77 9.99 2.98 -17.29
C ALA A 77 8.47 2.90 -17.03
N ARG A 78 7.65 3.06 -18.08
CA ARG A 78 6.20 2.89 -17.99
C ARG A 78 5.80 1.47 -17.57
N LYS A 79 6.55 0.45 -18.01
CA LYS A 79 6.36 -0.94 -17.57
C LYS A 79 6.51 -1.06 -16.04
N ARG A 80 7.48 -0.38 -15.43
CA ARG A 80 7.66 -0.35 -13.96
C ARG A 80 6.46 0.30 -13.27
N GLY A 81 5.94 1.40 -13.82
CA GLY A 81 4.71 2.02 -13.32
C GLY A 81 3.51 1.06 -13.36
N TRP A 82 3.36 0.27 -14.42
CA TRP A 82 2.29 -0.74 -14.50
C TRP A 82 2.47 -1.89 -13.51
N ILE A 83 3.72 -2.31 -13.24
CA ILE A 83 4.00 -3.30 -12.19
C ILE A 83 3.52 -2.78 -10.84
N VAL A 84 3.84 -1.54 -10.46
CA VAL A 84 3.37 -0.94 -9.20
C VAL A 84 1.84 -0.98 -9.11
N VAL A 85 1.13 -0.58 -10.17
CA VAL A 85 -0.34 -0.61 -10.18
C VAL A 85 -0.91 -2.02 -10.11
N GLY A 86 -0.29 -2.98 -10.79
CA GLY A 86 -0.68 -4.38 -10.70
C GLY A 86 -0.52 -4.94 -9.29
N VAL A 87 0.59 -4.63 -8.61
CA VAL A 87 0.84 -5.07 -7.23
C VAL A 87 -0.11 -4.39 -6.24
N ILE A 88 -0.49 -3.12 -6.45
CA ILE A 88 -1.56 -2.46 -5.65
C ILE A 88 -2.89 -3.21 -5.81
N GLY A 89 -3.26 -3.58 -7.03
CA GLY A 89 -4.47 -4.37 -7.28
C GLY A 89 -4.42 -5.72 -6.57
N LEU A 90 -3.27 -6.40 -6.59
CA LEU A 90 -3.05 -7.64 -5.85
C LEU A 90 -3.15 -7.44 -4.34
N GLN A 91 -2.63 -6.33 -3.79
CA GLN A 91 -2.78 -6.00 -2.38
C GLN A 91 -4.24 -5.87 -1.97
N PHE A 92 -5.08 -5.20 -2.76
CA PHE A 92 -6.51 -5.14 -2.46
C PHE A 92 -7.18 -6.50 -2.51
N ALA A 93 -6.86 -7.33 -3.50
CA ALA A 93 -7.43 -8.68 -3.61
C ALA A 93 -7.04 -9.55 -2.39
N VAL A 94 -5.76 -9.55 -2.01
CA VAL A 94 -5.27 -10.35 -0.86
C VAL A 94 -5.72 -9.76 0.48
N GLY A 95 -5.82 -8.43 0.59
CA GLY A 95 -6.37 -7.76 1.77
C GLY A 95 -7.84 -8.11 2.00
N LEU A 96 -8.66 -8.16 0.93
CA LEU A 96 -10.04 -8.64 1.02
C LEU A 96 -10.11 -10.12 1.42
N LEU A 97 -9.21 -10.95 0.87
CA LEU A 97 -9.12 -12.36 1.25
C LEU A 97 -8.76 -12.53 2.74
N ASN A 98 -7.87 -11.68 3.26
CA ASN A 98 -7.55 -11.65 4.69
C ASN A 98 -8.79 -11.43 5.55
N ILE A 99 -9.61 -10.43 5.21
CA ILE A 99 -10.85 -10.15 5.95
C ILE A 99 -11.83 -11.32 5.81
N ALA A 100 -12.03 -11.83 4.59
CA ALA A 100 -12.98 -12.90 4.32
C ALA A 100 -12.64 -14.21 5.04
N LEU A 101 -11.35 -14.50 5.23
CA LEU A 101 -10.87 -15.69 5.92
C LEU A 101 -10.65 -15.50 7.42
N LEU A 102 -11.02 -14.34 7.99
CA LEU A 102 -10.81 -14.01 9.40
C LEU A 102 -9.32 -13.95 9.79
N THR A 103 -8.51 -13.40 8.88
CA THR A 103 -7.12 -13.02 9.12
C THR A 103 -6.23 -14.20 9.57
N PRO A 104 -6.25 -15.36 8.91
CA PRO A 104 -5.36 -16.46 9.26
C PRO A 104 -3.90 -16.04 9.00
N VAL A 105 -2.97 -16.49 9.85
CA VAL A 105 -1.59 -15.99 9.87
C VAL A 105 -0.89 -16.17 8.52
N GLU A 106 -1.21 -17.23 7.80
CA GLU A 106 -0.66 -17.56 6.49
C GLU A 106 -0.99 -16.47 5.46
N ILE A 107 -2.26 -16.05 5.41
CA ILE A 107 -2.72 -15.03 4.47
C ILE A 107 -2.25 -13.64 4.90
N GLN A 108 -2.13 -13.39 6.20
CA GLN A 108 -1.49 -12.16 6.71
C GLN A 108 -0.03 -12.05 6.25
N VAL A 109 0.76 -13.12 6.38
CA VAL A 109 2.15 -13.14 5.95
C VAL A 109 2.27 -12.99 4.43
N VAL A 110 1.41 -13.65 3.64
CA VAL A 110 1.38 -13.47 2.18
C VAL A 110 1.09 -12.01 1.82
N HIS A 111 0.11 -11.38 2.48
CA HIS A 111 -0.23 -9.98 2.27
C HIS A 111 0.93 -9.04 2.62
N LEU A 112 1.68 -9.33 3.70
CA LEU A 112 2.86 -8.58 4.10
C LEU A 112 4.00 -8.71 3.06
N VAL A 113 4.27 -9.92 2.58
CA VAL A 113 5.28 -10.15 1.53
C VAL A 113 4.95 -9.36 0.27
N ILE A 114 3.69 -9.32 -0.14
CA ILE A 114 3.27 -8.55 -1.31
C ILE A 114 3.38 -7.04 -1.03
N ALA A 115 3.15 -6.57 0.20
CA ALA A 115 3.42 -5.19 0.60
C ALA A 115 4.91 -4.82 0.47
N ASP A 116 5.82 -5.72 0.86
CA ASP A 116 7.26 -5.52 0.70
C ASP A 116 7.66 -5.49 -0.78
N LEU A 117 7.07 -6.35 -1.60
CA LEU A 117 7.28 -6.31 -3.06
C LEU A 117 6.75 -5.00 -3.67
N LEU A 118 5.62 -4.48 -3.19
CA LEU A 118 5.10 -3.18 -3.61
C LEU A 118 6.08 -2.04 -3.26
N TRP A 119 6.62 -2.04 -2.04
CA TRP A 119 7.62 -1.08 -1.60
C TRP A 119 8.85 -1.11 -2.52
N ILE A 120 9.41 -2.28 -2.77
CA ILE A 120 10.58 -2.47 -3.62
C ILE A 120 10.28 -2.00 -5.06
N ALA A 121 9.15 -2.43 -5.63
CA ALA A 121 8.74 -2.03 -6.98
C ALA A 121 8.57 -0.51 -7.09
N TYR A 122 7.99 0.13 -6.08
CA TYR A 122 7.82 1.57 -6.03
C TYR A 122 9.15 2.30 -5.96
N LEU A 123 10.13 1.83 -5.17
CA LEU A 123 11.46 2.42 -5.12
C LEU A 123 12.15 2.36 -6.49
N PHE A 124 12.15 1.20 -7.15
CA PHE A 124 12.71 1.06 -8.50
C PHE A 124 12.01 1.94 -9.55
N TYR A 125 10.71 2.15 -9.41
CA TYR A 125 9.97 3.10 -10.24
C TYR A 125 10.41 4.55 -9.94
N ALA A 126 10.43 4.95 -8.67
CA ALA A 126 10.80 6.29 -8.25
C ALA A 126 12.22 6.68 -8.70
N PHE A 127 13.18 5.76 -8.64
CA PHE A 127 14.54 6.01 -9.11
C PHE A 127 14.61 6.33 -10.62
N THR A 128 13.78 5.68 -11.46
CA THR A 128 13.75 6.01 -12.90
C THR A 128 13.28 7.43 -13.19
N GLY A 129 12.39 7.98 -12.36
CA GLY A 129 11.95 9.37 -12.49
C GLY A 129 13.03 10.38 -12.10
N THR A 130 13.87 10.05 -11.11
CA THR A 130 14.96 10.91 -10.63
C THR A 130 16.08 11.03 -11.66
N GLU A 131 16.51 9.91 -12.26
CA GLU A 131 17.54 9.91 -13.30
C GLU A 131 17.18 10.79 -14.49
N ARG A 132 15.91 10.77 -14.91
CA ARG A 132 15.40 11.62 -15.99
C ARG A 132 15.50 13.11 -15.65
N ARG A 133 15.04 13.54 -14.47
CA ARG A 133 15.10 14.95 -14.06
C ARG A 133 16.54 15.47 -14.01
N VAL A 134 17.47 14.63 -13.56
CA VAL A 134 18.91 14.99 -13.56
C VAL A 134 19.45 15.10 -14.98
N ALA A 135 19.05 14.22 -15.89
CA ALA A 135 19.47 14.26 -17.29
C ALA A 135 18.90 15.49 -18.03
N GLU A 136 17.62 15.82 -17.84
CA GLU A 136 16.98 17.01 -18.42
C GLU A 136 17.65 18.30 -17.93
N ASN A 137 17.89 18.45 -16.63
CA ASN A 137 18.59 19.62 -16.07
C ASN A 137 20.04 19.76 -16.58
N ARG A 138 20.73 18.68 -16.94
CA ARG A 138 22.10 18.74 -17.50
C ARG A 138 22.13 19.26 -18.93
N ILE A 139 21.04 19.10 -19.69
CA ILE A 139 20.95 19.57 -21.08
C ILE A 139 20.64 21.08 -21.11
N GLU A 140 19.94 21.59 -20.10
CA GLU A 140 19.53 23.01 -20.02
C GLU A 140 20.61 23.96 -19.51
N VAL A 141 21.70 23.48 -18.90
CA VAL A 141 22.84 24.31 -18.50
C VAL A 141 23.81 24.40 -19.69
N PRO A 142 23.84 25.50 -20.46
CA PRO A 142 24.82 25.67 -21.53
C PRO A 142 26.17 25.93 -20.84
N VAL A 143 27.19 25.16 -21.22
CA VAL A 143 28.59 25.43 -20.88
C VAL A 143 29.11 26.58 -21.73
#